data_AF-A0A0K0FAG9-F1
#
_entry.id   AF-A0A0K0FAG9-F1
#
_cell.length_a   1.000
_cell.length_b   1.000
_cell.length_c   1.000
_cell.angle_alpha   90.00
_cell.angle_beta   90.00
_cell.angle_gamma   90.00
#
_symmetry.space_group_name_H-M   'P 1'
#
loop_
_entity.id
_entity.type
_entity.pdbx_description
1 polymer ?
#
loop_
_entity_poly.entity_id
_entity_poly.type
_entity_poly.pdbx_seq_one_letter_code
_entity_poly.pdbx_strand_id
1 'polypeptide(L)'
;MYFLTSYQIIITQLFCIIISVSSINDCYYAWSERISPSSCSRASDCNSPTADCIFSLQVNQHICCAPKENAVFPECPTGMKIALIGSHNSILCEGEHDSDSCPNGYQCKESITNFDKHEGQSNFVCCQ
;
A
#
# COMPACT_ATOMS: atom_id res chain seq x y z
N MET A 1 49.95 7.93 -19.39
CA MET A 1 48.56 8.40 -19.49
C MET A 1 47.57 7.27 -19.15
N TYR A 2 47.70 6.62 -17.98
CA TYR A 2 46.78 5.55 -17.53
C TYR A 2 46.05 5.89 -16.24
N PHE A 3 46.39 7.01 -15.59
CA PHE A 3 45.81 7.42 -14.31
C PHE A 3 44.52 8.24 -14.43
N LEU A 4 44.26 8.86 -15.59
CA LEU A 4 43.09 9.71 -15.80
C LEU A 4 41.84 8.93 -16.22
N THR A 5 42.00 7.72 -16.75
CA THR A 5 40.91 6.88 -17.24
C THR A 5 40.22 6.12 -16.10
N SER A 6 40.97 5.67 -15.09
CA SER A 6 40.39 4.94 -13.94
C SER A 6 39.59 5.82 -13.00
N TYR A 7 39.95 7.10 -12.86
CA TYR A 7 39.27 8.03 -11.95
C TYR A 7 37.86 8.42 -12.44
N GLN A 8 37.68 8.53 -13.76
CA GLN A 8 36.39 8.85 -14.39
C GLN A 8 35.37 7.70 -14.33
N ILE A 9 35.85 6.45 -14.27
CA ILE A 9 34.98 5.25 -14.18
C ILE A 9 34.43 5.06 -12.75
N ILE A 10 35.21 5.43 -11.73
CA ILE A 10 34.79 5.31 -10.33
C ILE A 10 33.71 6.35 -9.98
N ILE A 11 33.80 7.57 -10.54
CA ILE A 11 32.83 8.64 -10.29
C ILE A 11 31.46 8.34 -10.93
N THR A 12 31.44 7.67 -12.10
CA THR A 12 30.18 7.26 -12.75
C THR A 12 29.52 6.07 -12.07
N GLN A 13 30.27 5.18 -11.40
CA GLN A 13 29.68 4.10 -10.60
C GLN A 13 29.09 4.60 -9.26
N LEU A 14 29.66 5.64 -8.64
CA LEU A 14 29.14 6.20 -7.38
C LEU A 14 27.82 7.00 -7.55
N PHE A 15 27.54 7.54 -8.74
CA PHE A 15 26.28 8.24 -9.02
C PHE A 15 25.09 7.30 -9.29
N CYS A 16 25.34 6.00 -9.47
CA CYS A 16 24.32 4.95 -9.51
C CYS A 16 24.04 4.35 -8.12
N ILE A 17 24.37 5.06 -7.03
CA ILE A 17 23.76 4.79 -5.73
C ILE A 17 22.34 5.31 -5.83
N ILE A 18 21.48 4.39 -6.27
CA ILE A 18 20.03 4.48 -6.37
C ILE A 18 19.52 5.12 -5.08
N ILE A 19 19.14 6.40 -5.16
CA ILE A 19 18.26 7.00 -4.18
C ILE A 19 16.93 6.32 -4.43
N SER A 20 16.70 5.18 -3.76
CA SER A 20 15.38 4.62 -3.58
C SER A 20 14.63 5.64 -2.73
N VAL A 21 14.07 6.68 -3.36
CA VAL A 21 13.10 7.53 -2.70
C VAL A 21 11.97 6.58 -2.37
N SER A 22 11.83 6.23 -1.09
CA SER A 22 10.66 5.52 -0.59
C SER A 22 9.47 6.39 -0.95
N SER A 23 8.87 6.15 -2.12
CA SER A 23 7.69 6.88 -2.55
C SER A 23 6.65 6.58 -1.51
N ILE A 24 6.28 7.60 -0.73
CA ILE A 24 5.12 7.49 0.12
C ILE A 24 3.97 7.16 -0.83
N ASN A 25 3.27 6.05 -0.57
CA ASN A 25 2.24 5.61 -1.48
C ASN A 25 1.10 6.62 -1.40
N ASP A 26 0.76 7.26 -2.52
CA ASP A 26 -0.38 8.18 -2.57
C ASP A 26 -1.67 7.44 -2.16
N CYS A 27 -1.71 6.12 -2.35
CA CYS A 27 -2.78 5.21 -1.90
C CYS A 27 -2.60 4.77 -0.44
N TYR A 28 -3.71 4.42 0.23
CA TYR A 28 -3.69 4.06 1.65
C TYR A 28 -2.78 2.88 2.01
N TYR A 29 -2.65 1.90 1.11
CA TYR A 29 -1.98 0.64 1.40
C TYR A 29 -0.90 0.29 0.39
N ALA A 30 0.14 -0.41 0.84
CA ALA A 30 1.27 -0.82 0.01
C ALA A 30 0.88 -1.82 -1.11
N TRP A 31 -0.21 -2.57 -0.96
CA TRP A 31 -0.77 -3.44 -2.01
C TRP A 31 -1.54 -2.69 -3.10
N SER A 32 -1.69 -1.37 -2.99
CA SER A 32 -2.34 -0.52 -3.99
C SER A 32 -1.35 0.35 -4.73
N GLU A 33 -1.70 0.76 -5.94
CA GLU A 33 -0.96 1.73 -6.74
C GLU A 33 -1.89 2.78 -7.34
N ARG A 34 -1.31 3.95 -7.58
CA ARG A 34 -2.01 5.05 -8.23
C ARG A 34 -2.11 4.77 -9.72
N ILE A 35 -3.32 4.89 -10.27
CA ILE A 35 -3.59 4.68 -11.69
C ILE A 35 -4.16 5.94 -12.35
N SER A 36 -4.34 5.89 -13.67
CA SER A 36 -4.99 6.95 -14.44
C SER A 36 -6.53 6.83 -14.39
N PRO A 37 -7.26 7.96 -14.47
CA PRO A 37 -6.80 9.34 -14.42
C PRO A 37 -6.25 9.73 -13.03
N SER A 38 -5.41 10.78 -13.01
CA SER A 38 -4.67 11.20 -11.81
C SER A 38 -5.55 11.80 -10.70
N SER A 39 -6.82 12.09 -11.00
CA SER A 39 -7.84 12.58 -10.06
C SER A 39 -9.21 12.03 -10.44
N CYS A 40 -10.12 11.95 -9.47
CA CYS A 40 -11.47 11.43 -9.65
C CYS A 40 -12.45 12.11 -8.69
N SER A 41 -13.75 11.98 -8.94
CA SER A 41 -14.81 12.35 -7.98
C SER A 41 -15.60 11.13 -7.50
N ARG A 42 -15.54 10.02 -8.25
CA ARG A 42 -16.18 8.73 -7.93
C ARG A 42 -15.39 7.59 -8.56
N ALA A 43 -15.60 6.36 -8.08
CA ALA A 43 -14.89 5.18 -8.58
C ALA A 43 -15.05 4.95 -10.10
N SER A 44 -16.22 5.25 -10.65
CA SER A 44 -16.48 5.10 -12.10
C SER A 44 -15.68 6.04 -13.00
N ASP A 45 -15.02 7.06 -12.43
CA ASP A 45 -14.14 7.95 -13.18
C ASP A 45 -12.76 7.29 -13.42
N CYS A 46 -12.47 6.19 -12.72
CA CYS A 46 -11.20 5.48 -12.81
C CYS A 46 -11.17 4.51 -14.02
N ASN A 47 -10.05 4.46 -14.74
CA ASN A 47 -9.90 3.58 -15.92
C ASN A 47 -9.66 2.11 -15.54
N SER A 48 -10.16 1.66 -14.38
CA SER A 48 -10.08 0.28 -13.93
C SER A 48 -11.34 -0.07 -13.13
N PRO A 49 -11.94 -1.25 -13.38
CA PRO A 49 -13.13 -1.70 -12.64
C PRO A 49 -12.83 -2.06 -11.18
N THR A 50 -11.56 -2.28 -10.83
CA THR A 50 -11.10 -2.60 -9.47
C THR A 50 -10.54 -1.39 -8.73
N ALA A 51 -10.62 -0.19 -9.33
CA ALA A 51 -10.12 1.02 -8.71
C ALA A 51 -11.16 1.68 -7.80
N ASP A 52 -10.69 2.14 -6.66
CA ASP A 52 -11.44 3.01 -5.77
C ASP A 52 -10.98 4.47 -5.97
N CYS A 53 -11.92 5.40 -5.84
CA CYS A 53 -11.62 6.83 -5.79
C CYS A 53 -11.48 7.25 -4.31
N ILE A 54 -10.26 7.47 -3.85
CA ILE A 54 -9.96 7.77 -2.45
C ILE A 54 -9.35 9.14 -2.28
N PHE A 55 -9.56 9.77 -1.12
CA PHE A 55 -8.92 11.02 -0.78
C PHE A 55 -7.51 10.76 -0.25
N SER A 56 -6.49 11.17 -1.00
CA SER A 56 -5.10 11.07 -0.57
C SER A 56 -4.68 12.32 0.20
N LEU A 57 -4.20 12.13 1.43
CA LEU A 57 -3.68 13.20 2.27
C LEU A 57 -2.35 13.78 1.73
N GLN A 58 -1.56 12.97 1.02
CA GLN A 58 -0.25 13.38 0.51
C GLN A 58 -0.37 14.40 -0.62
N VAL A 59 -1.29 14.14 -1.56
CA VAL A 59 -1.56 15.05 -2.67
C VAL A 59 -2.74 15.98 -2.41
N ASN A 60 -3.42 15.83 -1.25
CA ASN A 60 -4.57 16.62 -0.83
C ASN A 60 -5.70 16.68 -1.88
N GLN A 61 -6.00 15.53 -2.49
CA GLN A 61 -7.02 15.40 -3.53
C GLN A 61 -7.53 13.96 -3.66
N HIS A 62 -8.68 13.80 -4.30
CA HIS A 62 -9.18 12.47 -4.69
C HIS A 62 -8.37 11.91 -5.87
N ILE A 63 -7.95 10.65 -5.75
CA ILE A 63 -7.15 9.93 -6.75
C ILE A 63 -7.69 8.53 -6.98
N CYS A 64 -7.38 7.96 -8.16
CA CYS A 64 -7.68 6.57 -8.47
C CYS A 64 -6.58 5.65 -7.96
N CYS A 65 -6.96 4.68 -7.13
CA CYS A 65 -6.07 3.66 -6.60
C CYS A 65 -6.62 2.28 -6.93
N ALA A 66 -5.77 1.39 -7.44
CA ALA A 66 -6.13 0.01 -7.75
C ALA A 66 -5.18 -0.96 -7.05
N PRO A 67 -5.61 -2.22 -6.81
CA PRO A 67 -4.71 -3.34 -6.56
C PRO A 67 -3.50 -3.36 -7.50
N LYS A 68 -2.29 -3.51 -6.96
CA LYS A 68 -1.12 -3.86 -7.77
C LYS A 68 -1.29 -5.23 -8.38
N GLU A 69 -0.71 -5.43 -9.56
CA GLU A 69 -0.63 -6.75 -10.16
C GLU A 69 0.13 -7.71 -9.22
N ASN A 70 -0.46 -8.87 -8.93
CA ASN A 70 0.10 -9.90 -8.03
C ASN A 70 0.28 -9.48 -6.56
N ALA A 71 -0.42 -8.43 -6.11
CA ALA A 71 -0.35 -8.02 -4.72
C ALA A 71 -0.87 -9.10 -3.78
N VAL A 72 -0.21 -9.28 -2.63
CA VAL A 72 -0.71 -10.15 -1.56
C VAL A 72 -1.61 -9.34 -0.64
N PHE A 73 -2.86 -9.77 -0.49
CA PHE A 73 -3.87 -9.11 0.35
C PHE A 73 -3.96 -9.72 1.73
N PRO A 74 -4.33 -8.94 2.77
CA PRO A 74 -4.61 -9.48 4.10
C PRO A 74 -5.82 -10.41 4.06
N GLU A 75 -5.75 -11.49 4.83
CA GLU A 75 -6.82 -12.48 4.94
C GLU A 75 -7.08 -12.82 6.40
N CYS A 76 -8.36 -12.90 6.76
CA CYS A 76 -8.76 -13.34 8.09
C CYS A 76 -8.59 -14.85 8.28
N PRO A 77 -8.39 -15.33 9.52
CA PRO A 77 -8.42 -16.75 9.84
C PRO A 77 -9.71 -17.45 9.40
N THR A 78 -9.63 -18.77 9.18
CA THR A 78 -10.71 -19.59 8.61
C THR A 78 -12.05 -19.35 9.29
N GLY A 79 -13.06 -19.01 8.47
CA GLY A 79 -14.45 -18.82 8.91
C GLY A 79 -14.80 -17.39 9.30
N MET A 80 -13.82 -16.49 9.38
CA MET A 80 -14.03 -15.08 9.68
C MET A 80 -14.15 -14.22 8.41
N LYS A 81 -14.85 -13.10 8.50
CA LYS A 81 -15.02 -12.10 7.46
C LYS A 81 -14.13 -10.90 7.76
N ILE A 82 -13.44 -10.42 6.73
CA ILE A 82 -12.58 -9.23 6.80
C ILE A 82 -13.40 -7.94 6.76
N ALA A 83 -12.98 -6.92 7.52
CA ALA A 83 -13.54 -5.58 7.43
C ALA A 83 -12.95 -4.85 6.22
N LEU A 84 -13.81 -4.30 5.36
CA LEU A 84 -13.41 -3.60 4.13
C LEU A 84 -13.94 -2.16 4.10
N ILE A 85 -13.15 -1.26 3.51
CA ILE A 85 -13.53 0.11 3.17
C ILE A 85 -13.52 0.25 1.64
N GLY A 86 -14.67 0.09 1.00
CA GLY A 86 -14.72 0.00 -0.47
C GLY A 86 -14.44 -1.42 -0.94
N SER A 87 -13.81 -1.57 -2.10
CA SER A 87 -13.75 -2.86 -2.80
C SER A 87 -12.62 -3.77 -2.30
N HIS A 88 -11.44 -3.18 -2.01
CA HIS A 88 -10.19 -3.95 -1.82
C HIS A 88 -9.33 -3.48 -0.63
N ASN A 89 -9.85 -2.60 0.20
CA ASN A 89 -9.10 -1.96 1.28
C ASN A 89 -9.49 -2.53 2.63
N SER A 90 -8.66 -3.40 3.18
CA SER A 90 -8.92 -4.01 4.48
C SER A 90 -8.52 -3.12 5.63
N ILE A 91 -9.31 -3.11 6.71
CA ILE A 91 -9.00 -2.34 7.92
C ILE A 91 -7.94 -3.09 8.73
N LEU A 92 -6.76 -2.48 8.84
CA LEU A 92 -5.64 -2.98 9.62
C LEU A 92 -5.70 -2.46 11.07
N CYS A 93 -5.06 -3.18 11.99
CA CYS A 93 -5.00 -2.86 13.42
C CYS A 93 -3.62 -3.27 13.99
N GLU A 94 -3.24 -2.87 15.21
CA GLU A 94 -1.86 -3.10 15.70
C GLU A 94 -1.66 -4.34 16.58
N GLY A 95 -2.71 -5.08 16.94
CA GLY A 95 -2.60 -6.35 17.66
C GLY A 95 -3.89 -6.78 18.37
N GLU A 96 -3.90 -7.99 18.95
CA GLU A 96 -5.14 -8.60 19.50
C GLU A 96 -5.83 -7.78 20.62
N HIS A 97 -5.09 -6.90 21.31
CA HIS A 97 -5.61 -6.05 22.38
C HIS A 97 -6.07 -4.67 21.90
N ASP A 98 -5.91 -4.38 20.62
CA ASP A 98 -6.25 -3.08 20.04
C ASP A 98 -7.70 -3.06 19.53
N SER A 99 -8.64 -3.16 20.47
CA SER A 99 -10.08 -3.19 20.15
C SER A 99 -10.60 -1.87 19.61
N ASP A 100 -9.94 -0.76 19.94
CA ASP A 100 -10.37 0.59 19.52
C ASP A 100 -10.05 0.87 18.04
N SER A 101 -9.18 0.05 17.44
CA SER A 101 -8.83 0.14 16.01
C SER A 101 -9.81 -0.56 15.08
N CYS A 102 -10.65 -1.46 15.58
CA CYS A 102 -11.60 -2.22 14.76
C CYS A 102 -13.03 -1.70 14.86
N PRO A 103 -13.82 -1.76 13.77
CA PRO A 103 -15.24 -1.43 13.82
C PRO A 103 -16.00 -2.34 14.79
N ASN A 104 -17.14 -1.85 15.29
CA ASN A 104 -18.02 -2.64 16.14
C ASN A 104 -18.35 -4.01 15.53
N GLY A 105 -18.16 -5.07 16.31
CA GLY A 105 -18.37 -6.46 15.90
C GLY A 105 -17.15 -7.14 15.30
N TYR A 106 -16.08 -6.39 14.99
CA TYR A 106 -14.81 -6.93 14.53
C TYR A 106 -13.79 -7.01 15.66
N GLN A 107 -12.87 -7.96 15.55
CA GLN A 107 -11.73 -8.15 16.43
C GLN A 107 -10.45 -8.03 15.64
N CYS A 108 -9.42 -7.44 16.25
CA CYS A 108 -8.10 -7.44 15.65
C CYS A 108 -7.51 -8.86 15.70
N LYS A 109 -7.21 -9.44 14.53
CA LYS A 109 -6.66 -10.80 14.39
C LYS A 109 -5.45 -10.78 13.48
N GLU A 110 -4.52 -11.70 13.71
CA GLU A 110 -3.40 -11.89 12.81
C GLU A 110 -3.88 -12.37 11.44
N SER A 111 -3.39 -11.75 10.38
CA SER A 111 -3.66 -12.16 9.00
C SER A 111 -2.97 -13.48 8.68
N ILE A 112 -3.66 -14.40 8.02
CA ILE A 112 -3.08 -15.69 7.61
C ILE A 112 -2.10 -15.55 6.44
N THR A 113 -2.21 -14.44 5.69
CA THR A 113 -1.26 -14.05 4.66
C THR A 113 -0.26 -13.04 5.21
N ASN A 114 0.98 -13.11 4.71
CA ASN A 114 1.95 -12.03 4.89
C ASN A 114 1.79 -11.01 3.76
N PHE A 115 0.73 -10.20 3.85
CA PHE A 115 0.34 -9.25 2.82
C PHE A 115 1.37 -8.14 2.58
N ASP A 116 1.28 -7.51 1.41
CA ASP A 116 2.18 -6.44 1.00
C ASP A 116 1.93 -5.19 1.85
N LYS A 117 2.84 -4.91 2.78
CA LYS A 117 2.69 -3.84 3.77
C LYS A 117 3.91 -2.93 3.82
N HIS A 118 3.73 -1.78 4.46
CA HIS A 118 4.85 -0.88 4.72
C HIS A 118 5.79 -1.48 5.78
N GLU A 119 7.07 -1.08 5.75
CA GLU A 119 8.04 -1.51 6.75
C GLU A 119 7.57 -1.11 8.16
N GLY A 120 7.66 -2.04 9.12
CA GLY A 120 7.22 -1.82 10.50
C GLY A 120 5.71 -1.94 10.74
N GLN A 121 4.88 -2.09 9.70
CA GLN A 121 3.45 -2.32 9.85
C GLN A 121 3.19 -3.73 10.43
N SER A 122 2.21 -3.82 11.34
CA SER A 122 1.78 -5.10 11.93
C SER A 122 1.19 -6.03 10.87
N ASN A 123 1.11 -7.33 11.17
CA ASN A 123 0.42 -8.31 10.33
C ASN A 123 -1.03 -8.57 10.80
N PHE A 124 -1.71 -7.54 11.32
CA PHE A 124 -3.04 -7.69 11.92
C PHE A 124 -4.11 -6.95 11.13
N VAL A 125 -5.31 -7.54 11.12
CA VAL A 125 -6.47 -7.08 10.36
C VAL A 125 -7.75 -7.30 11.16
N CYS A 126 -8.75 -6.45 10.94
CA CYS A 126 -10.04 -6.55 11.61
C CYS A 126 -10.91 -7.66 10.99
N CYS A 127 -11.28 -8.65 11.81
CA CYS A 127 -12.01 -9.87 11.43
C CYS A 127 -13.24 -10.11 12.31
N GLN A 128 -14.33 -10.65 11.76
CA GLN A 128 -15.53 -11.07 12.50
C GLN A 128 -15.99 -12.49 12.14
#